data_AF-A0A7K0STG9-F1
#
_entry.id   AF-A0A7K0STG9-F1
#
_cell.length_a   1.000
_cell.length_b   1.000
_cell.length_c   1.000
_cell.angle_alpha   90.00
_cell.angle_beta   90.00
_cell.angle_gamma   90.00
#
_symmetry.space_group_name_H-M   'P 1'
#
loop_
_entity.id
_entity.type
_entity.pdbx_description
1 polymer ?
#
loop_
_entity_poly.entity_id
_entity_poly.type
_entity_poly.pdbx_seq_one_letter_code
_entity_poly.pdbx_strand_id
1 'polypeptide(L)'
;MTTITPTPQKPWRASNRERGFDIAIFFGGVMGSYLLVAITPMKGKLAYFVLFFMAYAFLTAFLKGLTRGSAAAKDALVSSLVVVGAVLTVIPIASILLTVLQKGLPGISLGLFTHDMALATPTDPLSNGGLLHAITGTLTLVALALIMSIPVGILTALYLTEIKGRFTGPIRFLVQAMSGVPSIVAGLFILSAVLYPITKAYSGFMGALALTILMIPTIARTSEEVLNLIPNDLREAGTALGGTQWRTVAMIVLPAAKSGLITAIILGVARIAGETAP
;
A
#
# COMPACT_ATOMS: atom_id res chain seq x y z
N MET A 1 -12.56 -36.11 -43.10
CA MET A 1 -12.64 -35.67 -41.69
C MET A 1 -12.47 -34.16 -41.67
N THR A 2 -13.55 -33.41 -41.45
CA THR A 2 -13.48 -31.95 -41.29
C THR A 2 -12.98 -31.62 -39.89
N THR A 3 -11.76 -31.10 -39.80
CA THR A 3 -11.17 -30.63 -38.55
C THR A 3 -11.92 -29.38 -38.08
N ILE A 4 -12.83 -29.55 -37.11
CA ILE A 4 -13.46 -28.44 -36.40
C ILE A 4 -12.38 -27.84 -35.50
N THR A 5 -11.81 -26.70 -35.89
CA THR A 5 -10.93 -25.93 -35.02
C THR A 5 -11.78 -25.27 -33.93
N PRO A 6 -11.65 -25.67 -32.65
CA PRO A 6 -12.44 -25.08 -31.58
C PRO A 6 -12.01 -23.62 -31.40
N THR A 7 -12.91 -22.70 -31.74
CA THR A 7 -12.70 -21.28 -31.49
C THR A 7 -12.74 -21.01 -29.98
N PRO A 8 -11.77 -20.28 -29.41
CA PRO A 8 -11.76 -19.99 -27.98
C PRO A 8 -13.02 -19.22 -27.57
N GLN A 9 -13.91 -19.87 -26.82
CA GLN A 9 -15.03 -19.19 -26.19
C GLN A 9 -14.55 -18.56 -24.88
N LYS A 10 -15.03 -17.34 -24.59
CA LYS A 10 -14.78 -16.64 -23.32
C LYS A 10 -16.06 -16.66 -22.47
N PRO A 11 -16.44 -17.81 -21.88
CA PRO A 11 -17.71 -17.95 -21.12
C PRO A 11 -17.80 -17.00 -19.90
N TRP A 12 -16.68 -16.42 -19.46
CA TRP A 12 -16.63 -15.41 -18.40
C TRP A 12 -16.97 -13.99 -18.85
N ARG A 13 -17.13 -13.73 -20.16
CA ARG A 13 -17.38 -12.39 -20.69
C ARG A 13 -18.89 -12.16 -20.79
N ALA A 14 -19.41 -11.22 -20.01
CA ALA A 14 -20.83 -10.86 -20.04
C ALA A 14 -21.30 -10.51 -21.46
N SER A 15 -22.42 -11.08 -21.88
CA SER A 15 -23.04 -10.83 -23.18
C SER A 15 -23.56 -9.39 -23.26
N ASN A 16 -23.66 -8.83 -24.47
CA ASN A 16 -24.19 -7.47 -24.67
C ASN A 16 -25.61 -7.30 -24.09
N ARG A 17 -26.42 -8.37 -24.11
CA ARG A 17 -27.75 -8.38 -23.49
C ARG A 17 -27.70 -8.30 -21.97
N GLU A 18 -26.72 -8.96 -21.35
CA GLU A 18 -26.52 -8.94 -19.90
C GLU A 18 -26.01 -7.56 -19.44
N ARG A 19 -25.08 -6.96 -20.20
CA ARG A 19 -24.61 -5.59 -19.95
C ARG A 19 -25.74 -4.57 -20.05
N GLY A 20 -26.59 -4.69 -21.08
CA GLY A 20 -27.78 -3.84 -21.21
C GLY A 20 -28.75 -4.00 -20.04
N PHE A 21 -28.92 -5.23 -19.54
CA PHE A 21 -29.75 -5.51 -18.36
C PHE A 21 -29.15 -4.90 -17.09
N ASP A 22 -27.85 -5.05 -16.84
CA ASP A 22 -27.19 -4.44 -15.67
C ASP A 22 -27.24 -2.89 -15.70
N ILE A 23 -27.10 -2.28 -16.89
CA ILE A 23 -27.25 -0.83 -17.07
C ILE A 23 -28.69 -0.39 -16.77
N ALA A 24 -29.70 -1.15 -17.23
CA ALA A 24 -31.10 -0.85 -16.94
C ALA A 24 -31.39 -0.94 -15.43
N ILE A 25 -30.81 -1.93 -14.73
CA ILE A 25 -30.91 -2.04 -13.27
C ILE A 25 -30.27 -0.84 -12.58
N PHE A 26 -29.11 -0.38 -13.04
CA PHE A 26 -28.45 0.80 -12.50
C PHE A 26 -29.34 2.05 -12.60
N PHE A 27 -29.87 2.34 -13.79
CA PHE A 27 -30.79 3.48 -13.97
C PHE A 27 -32.10 3.30 -13.21
N GLY A 28 -32.61 2.06 -13.11
CA GLY A 28 -33.75 1.73 -12.27
C GLY A 28 -33.49 2.02 -10.79
N GLY A 29 -32.29 1.75 -10.30
CA GLY A 29 -31.84 2.12 -8.95
C GLY A 29 -31.78 3.64 -8.75
N VAL A 30 -31.24 4.39 -9.72
CA VAL A 30 -31.22 5.86 -9.69
C VAL A 30 -32.64 6.43 -9.63
N MET A 31 -33.52 6.00 -10.53
CA MET A 31 -34.91 6.45 -10.57
C MET A 31 -35.67 6.08 -9.30
N GLY A 32 -35.52 4.83 -8.84
CA GLY A 32 -36.12 4.33 -7.60
C GLY A 32 -35.68 5.14 -6.39
N SER A 33 -34.39 5.48 -6.30
CA SER A 33 -33.87 6.32 -5.22
C SER A 33 -34.42 7.75 -5.26
N TYR A 34 -34.58 8.31 -6.45
CA TYR A 34 -35.14 9.65 -6.62
C TYR A 34 -36.60 9.70 -6.19
N LEU A 35 -37.40 8.71 -6.59
CA LEU A 35 -38.80 8.58 -6.20
C LEU A 35 -38.96 8.34 -4.69
N LEU A 36 -38.12 7.46 -4.11
CA LEU A 36 -38.14 7.20 -2.67
C LEU A 36 -37.84 8.45 -1.85
N VAL A 37 -36.85 9.27 -2.26
CA VAL A 37 -36.56 10.56 -1.59
C VAL A 37 -37.69 11.57 -1.78
N ALA A 38 -38.35 11.59 -2.94
CA ALA A 38 -39.48 12.49 -3.18
C ALA A 38 -40.69 12.16 -2.28
N ILE A 39 -40.88 10.88 -1.92
CA ILE A 39 -42.00 10.41 -1.11
C ILE A 39 -41.69 10.43 0.39
N THR A 40 -40.42 10.23 0.78
CA THR A 40 -40.02 10.20 2.19
C THR A 40 -39.59 11.57 2.73
N PRO A 41 -39.65 11.80 4.06
CA PRO A 41 -39.17 13.04 4.67
C PRO A 41 -37.65 13.25 4.59
N MET A 42 -36.91 12.23 4.14
CA MET A 42 -35.44 12.22 4.10
C MET A 42 -34.92 13.13 2.99
N LYS A 43 -34.77 14.42 3.29
CA LYS A 43 -34.16 15.40 2.38
C LYS A 43 -32.63 15.42 2.54
N GLY A 44 -31.91 15.45 1.42
CA GLY A 44 -30.47 15.73 1.40
C GLY A 44 -29.66 14.77 0.52
N LYS A 45 -28.43 15.19 0.15
CA LYS A 45 -27.53 14.43 -0.74
C LYS A 45 -27.16 13.06 -0.18
N LEU A 46 -27.05 12.94 1.15
CA LEU A 46 -26.78 11.67 1.84
C LEU A 46 -27.96 10.68 1.74
N ALA A 47 -29.20 11.18 1.81
CA ALA A 47 -30.39 10.34 1.68
C ALA A 47 -30.47 9.72 0.29
N TYR A 48 -30.23 10.50 -0.77
CA TYR A 48 -30.14 9.98 -2.14
C TYR A 48 -29.06 8.90 -2.28
N PHE A 49 -27.89 9.13 -1.70
CA PHE A 49 -26.77 8.19 -1.77
C PHE A 49 -27.11 6.85 -1.10
N VAL A 50 -27.61 6.87 0.14
CA VAL A 50 -27.97 5.65 0.87
C VAL A 50 -29.11 4.91 0.18
N LEU A 51 -30.17 5.63 -0.23
CA LEU A 51 -31.34 5.04 -0.87
C LEU A 51 -31.02 4.49 -2.27
N PHE A 52 -30.08 5.10 -3.00
CA PHE A 52 -29.58 4.56 -4.26
C PHE A 52 -28.97 3.18 -4.09
N PHE A 53 -28.07 3.02 -3.12
CA PHE A 53 -27.43 1.73 -2.89
C PHE A 53 -28.40 0.67 -2.35
N MET A 54 -29.34 1.05 -1.50
CA MET A 54 -30.39 0.14 -1.05
C MET A 54 -31.31 -0.30 -2.20
N ALA A 55 -31.77 0.65 -3.03
CA ALA A 55 -32.61 0.36 -4.18
C ALA A 55 -31.87 -0.48 -5.23
N TYR A 56 -30.59 -0.19 -5.48
CA TYR A 56 -29.74 -0.95 -6.39
C TYR A 56 -29.51 -2.38 -5.89
N ALA A 57 -29.17 -2.57 -4.61
CA ALA A 57 -28.99 -3.89 -4.00
C ALA A 57 -30.28 -4.72 -4.04
N PHE A 58 -31.42 -4.10 -3.72
CA PHE A 58 -32.71 -4.75 -3.79
C PHE A 58 -33.10 -5.14 -5.23
N LEU A 59 -32.97 -4.22 -6.18
CA LEU A 59 -33.37 -4.43 -7.57
C LEU A 59 -32.48 -5.47 -8.26
N THR A 60 -31.16 -5.45 -8.02
CA THR A 60 -30.23 -6.46 -8.54
C THR A 60 -30.52 -7.85 -7.98
N ALA A 61 -30.72 -7.96 -6.65
CA ALA A 61 -31.01 -9.24 -6.00
C ALA A 61 -32.37 -9.82 -6.43
N PHE A 62 -33.39 -8.97 -6.55
CA PHE A 62 -34.73 -9.37 -6.95
C PHE A 62 -34.77 -9.84 -8.40
N LEU A 63 -34.23 -9.07 -9.34
CA LEU A 63 -34.27 -9.41 -10.76
C LEU A 63 -33.35 -10.59 -11.12
N LYS A 64 -32.16 -10.68 -10.51
CA LYS A 64 -31.27 -11.83 -10.70
C LYS A 64 -31.81 -13.08 -9.99
N GLY A 65 -32.51 -12.92 -8.87
CA GLY A 65 -33.20 -14.00 -8.17
C GLY A 65 -34.34 -14.62 -8.98
N LEU A 66 -35.15 -13.79 -9.63
CA LEU A 66 -36.25 -14.26 -10.50
C LEU A 66 -35.77 -14.99 -11.76
N THR A 67 -34.62 -14.58 -12.31
CA THR A 67 -34.11 -15.12 -13.59
C THR A 67 -33.17 -16.32 -13.41
N ARG A 68 -32.40 -16.35 -12.32
CA ARG A 68 -31.29 -17.32 -12.11
C ARG A 68 -31.35 -18.05 -10.77
N GLY A 69 -32.41 -17.84 -9.98
CA GLY A 69 -32.65 -18.55 -8.71
C GLY A 69 -31.95 -17.94 -7.48
N SER A 70 -32.10 -18.61 -6.33
CA SER A 70 -31.68 -18.09 -5.02
C SER A 70 -30.17 -17.91 -4.86
N ALA A 71 -29.36 -18.73 -5.55
CA ALA A 71 -27.91 -18.60 -5.55
C ALA A 71 -27.46 -17.27 -6.20
N ALA A 72 -28.10 -16.89 -7.31
CA ALA A 72 -27.81 -15.64 -8.01
C ALA A 72 -28.28 -14.40 -7.21
N ALA A 73 -29.37 -14.52 -6.44
CA ALA A 73 -29.80 -13.46 -5.54
C ALA A 73 -28.77 -13.20 -4.43
N LYS A 74 -28.25 -14.27 -3.80
CA LYS A 74 -27.22 -14.16 -2.76
C LYS A 74 -25.93 -13.55 -3.30
N ASP A 75 -25.48 -14.01 -4.47
CA ASP A 75 -24.30 -13.46 -5.16
C ASP A 75 -24.48 -11.97 -5.49
N ALA A 76 -25.65 -11.58 -6.02
CA ALA A 76 -25.97 -10.19 -6.31
C ALA A 76 -25.98 -9.29 -5.07
N LEU A 77 -26.53 -9.78 -3.93
CA LEU A 77 -26.49 -9.06 -2.66
C LEU A 77 -25.05 -8.85 -2.19
N VAL A 78 -24.22 -9.90 -2.17
CA VAL A 78 -22.81 -9.80 -1.77
C VAL A 78 -22.05 -8.85 -2.70
N SER A 79 -22.25 -8.97 -4.01
CA SER A 79 -21.65 -8.08 -5.00
C SER A 79 -22.04 -6.61 -4.78
N SER A 80 -23.32 -6.35 -4.51
CA SER A 80 -23.79 -4.99 -4.22
C SER A 80 -23.16 -4.40 -2.96
N LEU A 81 -23.01 -5.19 -1.89
CA LEU A 81 -22.33 -4.78 -0.66
C LEU A 81 -20.85 -4.47 -0.90
N VAL A 82 -20.17 -5.28 -1.72
CA VAL A 82 -18.76 -5.02 -2.10
C VAL A 82 -18.64 -3.71 -2.88
N VAL A 83 -19.55 -3.44 -3.81
CA VAL A 83 -19.57 -2.17 -4.58
C VAL A 83 -19.84 -0.98 -3.66
N VAL A 84 -20.79 -1.09 -2.73
CA VAL A 84 -21.05 -0.06 -1.70
C VAL A 84 -19.80 0.22 -0.89
N GLY A 85 -19.15 -0.83 -0.38
CA GLY A 85 -17.91 -0.72 0.38
C GLY A 85 -16.80 -0.06 -0.43
N ALA A 86 -16.62 -0.44 -1.69
CA ALA A 86 -15.64 0.16 -2.58
C ALA A 86 -15.93 1.65 -2.87
N VAL A 87 -17.19 2.03 -3.09
CA VAL A 87 -17.55 3.44 -3.31
C VAL A 87 -17.34 4.25 -2.04
N LEU A 88 -17.74 3.72 -0.87
CA LEU A 88 -17.54 4.37 0.42
C LEU A 88 -16.06 4.60 0.75
N THR A 89 -15.16 3.71 0.35
CA THR A 89 -13.71 3.91 0.55
C THR A 89 -13.09 4.86 -0.47
N VAL A 90 -13.55 4.83 -1.73
CA VAL A 90 -13.03 5.71 -2.78
C VAL A 90 -13.45 7.16 -2.58
N ILE A 91 -14.64 7.44 -2.05
CA ILE A 91 -15.14 8.83 -1.87
C ILE A 91 -14.19 9.68 -1.00
N PRO A 92 -13.79 9.27 0.23
CA PRO A 92 -12.84 10.04 1.03
C PRO A 92 -11.50 10.20 0.36
N ILE A 93 -10.98 9.16 -0.29
CA ILE A 93 -9.69 9.21 -1.01
C ILE A 93 -9.76 10.25 -2.14
N ALA A 94 -10.80 10.19 -2.97
CA ALA A 94 -11.03 11.16 -4.03
C ALA A 94 -11.23 12.57 -3.46
N SER A 95 -11.96 12.72 -2.36
CA SER A 95 -12.15 14.01 -1.69
C SER A 95 -10.84 14.62 -1.20
N ILE A 96 -9.98 13.81 -0.57
CA ILE A 96 -8.66 14.25 -0.09
C ILE A 96 -7.80 14.68 -1.29
N LEU A 97 -7.71 13.84 -2.33
CA LEU A 97 -6.93 14.15 -3.54
C LEU A 97 -7.43 15.43 -4.23
N LEU A 98 -8.74 15.57 -4.42
CA LEU A 98 -9.33 16.76 -5.03
C LEU A 98 -9.09 18.01 -4.17
N THR A 99 -9.22 17.91 -2.85
CA THR A 99 -8.98 19.05 -1.94
C THR A 99 -7.51 19.46 -1.95
N VAL A 100 -6.58 18.49 -1.96
CA VAL A 100 -5.14 18.73 -2.07
C VAL A 100 -4.81 19.42 -3.39
N LEU A 101 -5.40 18.99 -4.51
CA LEU A 101 -5.20 19.64 -5.81
C LEU A 101 -5.80 21.05 -5.84
N GLN A 102 -7.06 21.21 -5.41
CA GLN A 102 -7.75 22.51 -5.42
C GLN A 102 -7.07 23.55 -4.55
N LYS A 103 -6.60 23.17 -3.36
CA LYS A 103 -5.93 24.08 -2.43
C LYS A 103 -4.42 24.21 -2.70
N GLY A 104 -3.81 23.20 -3.30
CA GLY A 104 -2.36 23.15 -3.56
C GLY A 104 -1.95 23.80 -4.88
N LEU A 105 -2.74 23.66 -5.95
CA LEU A 105 -2.43 24.24 -7.27
C LEU A 105 -2.13 25.75 -7.24
N PRO A 106 -2.90 26.58 -6.50
CA PRO A 106 -2.60 28.02 -6.41
C PRO A 106 -1.28 28.36 -5.71
N GLY A 107 -0.72 27.43 -4.91
CA GLY A 107 0.54 27.61 -4.20
C GLY A 107 1.77 27.16 -4.99
N ILE A 108 1.61 26.57 -6.18
CA ILE A 108 2.74 26.11 -7.00
C ILE A 108 3.39 27.33 -7.67
N SER A 109 4.55 27.71 -7.16
CA SER A 109 5.43 28.71 -7.76
C SER A 109 6.86 28.19 -7.84
N LEU A 110 7.70 28.77 -8.69
CA LEU A 110 9.13 28.39 -8.73
C LEU A 110 9.81 28.63 -7.38
N GLY A 111 9.36 29.66 -6.65
CA GLY A 111 9.82 29.98 -5.30
C GLY A 111 9.52 28.88 -4.27
N LEU A 112 8.47 28.06 -4.50
CA LEU A 112 8.08 26.97 -3.60
C LEU A 112 9.21 25.96 -3.39
N PHE A 113 10.03 25.68 -4.41
CA PHE A 113 11.09 24.67 -4.33
C PHE A 113 12.44 25.24 -3.89
N THR A 114 12.64 26.55 -4.03
CA THR A 114 13.90 27.22 -3.69
C THR A 114 13.88 27.87 -2.32
N HIS A 115 12.70 28.28 -1.86
CA HIS A 115 12.53 28.93 -0.56
C HIS A 115 12.20 27.94 0.54
N ASP A 116 12.36 28.49 1.73
CA ASP A 116 12.43 27.83 2.99
C ASP A 116 11.30 28.49 3.85
N MET A 117 10.65 27.76 4.73
CA MET A 117 9.66 28.28 5.69
C MET A 117 10.26 28.87 6.98
N ALA A 118 11.57 29.18 7.06
CA ALA A 118 12.18 29.61 8.32
C ALA A 118 11.61 30.96 8.83
N LEU A 119 11.17 31.82 7.91
CA LEU A 119 10.57 33.12 8.20
C LEU A 119 9.06 33.18 7.90
N ALA A 120 8.42 32.04 7.63
CA ALA A 120 7.01 31.97 7.26
C ALA A 120 6.14 31.62 8.48
N THR A 121 5.05 32.35 8.67
CA THR A 121 4.03 32.10 9.70
C THR A 121 2.78 31.48 9.06
N PRO A 122 1.96 30.68 9.77
CA PRO A 122 0.74 30.08 9.21
C PRO A 122 -0.28 31.08 8.64
N THR A 123 -0.17 32.37 8.99
CA THR A 123 -1.02 33.46 8.50
C THR A 123 -0.48 34.17 7.27
N ASP A 124 0.74 33.85 6.84
CA ASP A 124 1.36 34.53 5.71
C ASP A 124 0.75 34.11 4.37
N PRO A 125 0.80 34.97 3.33
CA PRO A 125 0.32 34.63 1.99
C PRO A 125 1.03 33.38 1.44
N LEU A 126 0.35 32.64 0.56
CA LEU A 126 0.88 31.43 -0.12
C LEU A 126 2.17 31.66 -0.91
N SER A 127 2.52 32.91 -1.19
CA SER A 127 3.77 33.31 -1.84
C SER A 127 4.97 33.36 -0.89
N ASN A 128 4.75 33.30 0.43
CA ASN A 128 5.81 33.36 1.43
C ASN A 128 6.11 31.97 2.00
N GLY A 129 7.37 31.56 1.92
CA GLY A 129 7.83 30.23 2.35
C GLY A 129 7.99 29.23 1.19
N GLY A 130 8.54 28.05 1.50
CA GLY A 130 8.73 26.98 0.52
C GLY A 130 9.06 25.62 1.14
N LEU A 131 9.12 24.60 0.30
CA LEU A 131 9.27 23.19 0.64
C LEU A 131 10.73 22.73 0.78
N LEU A 132 11.71 23.62 0.62
CA LEU A 132 13.13 23.24 0.55
C LEU A 132 13.57 22.39 1.75
N HIS A 133 13.23 22.79 2.98
CA HIS A 133 13.56 22.02 4.18
C HIS A 133 12.83 20.70 4.29
N ALA A 134 11.56 20.66 3.85
CA ALA A 134 10.77 19.44 3.90
C ALA A 134 11.37 18.41 2.94
N ILE A 135 11.80 18.84 1.75
CA ILE A 135 12.44 17.98 0.75
C ILE A 135 13.82 17.53 1.24
N THR A 136 14.69 18.47 1.64
CA THR A 136 16.05 18.14 2.08
C THR A 136 16.05 17.34 3.38
N GLY A 137 15.16 17.66 4.33
CA GLY A 137 14.94 16.90 5.55
C GLY A 137 14.47 15.47 5.27
N THR A 138 13.46 15.29 4.42
CA THR A 138 12.97 13.95 4.08
C THR A 138 14.06 13.13 3.37
N LEU A 139 14.76 13.72 2.41
CA LEU A 139 15.84 13.04 1.68
C LEU A 139 17.00 12.62 2.60
N THR A 140 17.42 13.50 3.52
CA THR A 140 18.50 13.17 4.47
C THR A 140 18.07 12.08 5.44
N LEU A 141 16.86 12.13 5.97
CA LEU A 141 16.29 11.10 6.85
C LEU A 141 16.22 9.74 6.15
N VAL A 142 15.64 9.70 4.94
CA VAL A 142 15.50 8.48 4.15
C VAL A 142 16.87 7.92 3.74
N ALA A 143 17.81 8.77 3.35
CA ALA A 143 19.17 8.32 2.97
C ALA A 143 19.90 7.69 4.16
N LEU A 144 19.85 8.32 5.34
CA LEU A 144 20.44 7.77 6.55
C LEU A 144 19.78 6.46 6.96
N ALA A 145 18.44 6.41 6.92
CA ALA A 145 17.70 5.18 7.21
C ALA A 145 18.03 4.05 6.23
N LEU A 146 18.20 4.35 4.94
CA LEU A 146 18.61 3.38 3.92
C LEU A 146 19.98 2.78 4.20
N ILE A 147 20.97 3.62 4.50
CA ILE A 147 22.34 3.19 4.79
C ILE A 147 22.37 2.21 5.96
N MET A 148 21.54 2.44 6.99
CA MET A 148 21.45 1.56 8.16
C MET A 148 20.58 0.32 7.92
N SER A 149 19.45 0.48 7.25
CA SER A 149 18.42 -0.57 7.15
C SER A 149 18.69 -1.58 6.05
N ILE A 150 19.29 -1.18 4.92
CA ILE A 150 19.57 -2.11 3.81
C ILE A 150 20.51 -3.24 4.27
N PRO A 151 21.69 -2.96 4.86
CA PRO A 151 22.59 -4.02 5.27
C PRO A 151 21.94 -4.92 6.32
N VAL A 152 21.30 -4.34 7.34
CA VAL A 152 20.67 -5.10 8.42
C VAL A 152 19.51 -5.96 7.89
N GLY A 153 18.66 -5.41 7.03
CA GLY A 153 17.52 -6.10 6.45
C GLY A 153 17.93 -7.27 5.56
N ILE A 154 18.86 -7.03 4.62
CA ILE A 154 19.34 -8.07 3.70
C ILE A 154 20.13 -9.15 4.45
N LEU A 155 20.99 -8.79 5.40
CA LEU A 155 21.72 -9.77 6.22
C LEU A 155 20.77 -10.62 7.07
N THR A 156 19.71 -10.00 7.61
CA THR A 156 18.67 -10.74 8.33
C THR A 156 17.98 -11.73 7.42
N ALA A 157 17.59 -11.31 6.21
CA ALA A 157 16.96 -12.19 5.22
C ALA A 157 17.87 -13.35 4.80
N LEU A 158 19.16 -13.08 4.55
CA LEU A 158 20.16 -14.10 4.24
C LEU A 158 20.36 -15.08 5.41
N TYR A 159 20.38 -14.60 6.65
CA TYR A 159 20.48 -15.48 7.81
C TYR A 159 19.27 -16.43 7.90
N LEU A 160 18.07 -15.90 7.68
CA LEU A 160 16.82 -16.67 7.74
C LEU A 160 16.67 -17.69 6.61
N THR A 161 17.23 -17.40 5.42
CA THR A 161 17.09 -18.25 4.24
C THR A 161 18.27 -19.19 4.01
N GLU A 162 19.50 -18.71 4.18
CA GLU A 162 20.73 -19.45 3.85
C GLU A 162 21.31 -20.21 5.03
N ILE A 163 21.46 -19.54 6.17
CA ILE A 163 22.17 -20.10 7.33
C ILE A 163 21.26 -21.05 8.11
N LYS A 164 19.97 -20.70 8.23
CA LYS A 164 18.96 -21.49 8.96
C LYS A 164 19.44 -21.91 10.36
N GLY A 165 20.14 -21.02 11.06
CA GLY A 165 20.72 -21.29 12.37
C GLY A 165 19.67 -21.40 13.49
N ARG A 166 20.13 -21.69 14.72
CA ARG A 166 19.28 -21.82 15.92
C ARG A 166 18.41 -20.60 16.23
N PHE A 167 18.77 -19.41 15.73
CA PHE A 167 18.03 -18.16 15.96
C PHE A 167 17.01 -17.83 14.87
N THR A 168 16.82 -18.68 13.86
CA THR A 168 15.90 -18.43 12.74
C THR A 168 14.47 -18.18 13.22
N GLY A 169 13.95 -19.02 14.13
CA GLY A 169 12.62 -18.87 14.71
C GLY A 169 12.45 -17.55 15.49
N PRO A 170 13.30 -17.29 16.51
CA PRO A 170 13.27 -16.04 17.26
C PRO A 170 13.41 -14.77 16.41
N ILE A 171 14.35 -14.75 15.45
CA ILE A 171 14.56 -13.59 14.58
C ILE A 171 13.33 -13.37 13.69
N ARG A 172 12.76 -14.43 13.11
CA ARG A 172 11.54 -14.32 12.30
C ARG A 172 10.38 -13.79 13.14
N PHE A 173 10.22 -14.26 14.37
CA PHE A 173 9.22 -13.73 15.30
C PHE A 173 9.44 -12.25 15.60
N LEU A 174 10.68 -11.82 15.87
CA LEU A 174 11.01 -10.41 16.12
C LEU A 174 10.70 -9.53 14.89
N VAL A 175 11.11 -9.94 13.69
CA VAL A 175 10.82 -9.20 12.45
C VAL A 175 9.31 -9.07 12.21
N GLN A 176 8.55 -10.13 12.48
CA GLN A 176 7.09 -10.11 12.40
C GLN A 176 6.45 -9.22 13.47
N ALA A 177 6.93 -9.28 14.71
CA ALA A 177 6.45 -8.45 15.81
C ALA A 177 6.72 -6.97 15.55
N MET A 178 7.92 -6.62 15.07
CA MET A 178 8.30 -5.25 14.71
C MET A 178 7.40 -4.66 13.61
N SER A 179 6.90 -5.49 12.69
CA SER A 179 5.98 -5.04 11.64
C SER A 179 4.62 -4.57 12.20
N GLY A 180 4.23 -5.07 13.38
CA GLY A 180 2.98 -4.72 14.06
C GLY A 180 3.10 -3.55 15.05
N VAL A 181 4.30 -3.03 15.29
CA VAL A 181 4.51 -1.91 16.22
C VAL A 181 4.00 -0.61 15.57
N PRO A 182 3.15 0.19 16.26
CA PRO A 182 2.74 1.50 15.75
C PRO A 182 3.94 2.43 15.53
N SER A 183 3.96 3.20 14.45
CA SER A 183 5.13 4.02 14.09
C SER A 183 5.48 5.10 15.13
N ILE A 184 4.49 5.64 15.83
CA ILE A 184 4.71 6.57 16.95
C ILE A 184 5.50 5.96 18.11
N VAL A 185 5.38 4.65 18.33
CA VAL A 185 6.09 3.94 19.40
C VAL A 185 7.58 3.88 19.07
N ALA A 186 7.95 3.70 17.79
CA ALA A 186 9.35 3.72 17.36
C ALA A 186 9.99 5.11 17.56
N GLY A 187 9.26 6.18 17.23
CA GLY A 187 9.70 7.56 17.47
C GLY A 187 9.89 7.84 18.97
N LEU A 188 8.89 7.51 19.79
CA LEU A 188 8.95 7.71 21.24
C LEU A 188 10.06 6.86 21.89
N PHE A 189 10.33 5.66 21.37
CA PHE A 189 11.44 4.83 21.82
C PHE A 189 12.78 5.52 21.59
N ILE A 190 13.05 6.05 20.40
CA ILE A 190 14.32 6.76 20.15
C ILE A 190 14.42 8.03 21.00
N LEU A 191 13.30 8.76 21.15
CA LEU A 191 13.26 9.95 22.01
C LEU A 191 13.65 9.61 23.47
N SER A 192 13.02 8.58 24.05
CA SER A 192 13.21 8.23 25.46
C SER A 192 14.49 7.43 25.73
N ALA A 193 14.90 6.54 24.83
CA ALA A 193 16.04 5.64 25.04
C ALA A 193 17.37 6.23 24.56
N VAL A 194 17.35 7.17 23.59
CA VAL A 194 18.58 7.72 22.99
C VAL A 194 18.66 9.23 23.17
N LEU A 195 17.63 9.97 22.74
CA LEU A 195 17.71 11.44 22.71
C LEU A 195 17.84 12.03 24.11
N TYR A 196 16.94 11.72 25.04
CA TYR A 196 17.03 12.27 26.40
C TYR A 196 18.24 11.82 27.23
N PRO A 197 18.62 10.53 27.27
CA PRO A 197 19.73 10.09 28.10
C PRO A 197 21.11 10.39 27.49
N ILE A 198 21.27 10.32 26.15
CA ILE A 198 22.59 10.33 25.50
C ILE A 198 22.83 11.66 24.79
N THR A 199 22.02 11.99 23.79
CA THR A 199 22.33 13.09 22.84
C THR A 199 21.92 14.47 23.37
N LYS A 200 20.82 14.54 24.12
CA LYS A 200 20.18 15.75 24.68
C LYS A 200 19.84 16.86 23.67
N ALA A 201 19.91 16.56 22.37
CA ALA A 201 19.66 17.50 21.29
C ALA A 201 18.84 16.85 20.18
N TYR A 202 17.89 17.61 19.62
CA TYR A 202 17.12 17.19 18.45
C TYR A 202 18.00 17.25 17.20
N SER A 203 18.01 16.18 16.42
CA SER A 203 18.74 16.11 15.15
C SER A 203 18.03 15.19 14.17
N GLY A 204 18.22 15.42 12.87
CA GLY A 204 17.71 14.54 11.83
C GLY A 204 18.21 13.10 11.97
N PHE A 205 19.42 12.90 12.54
CA PHE A 205 19.92 11.56 12.79
C PHE A 205 19.03 10.75 13.76
N MET A 206 18.44 11.39 14.78
CA MET A 206 17.49 10.72 15.69
C MET A 206 16.22 10.27 14.96
N GLY A 207 15.67 11.12 14.08
CA GLY A 207 14.53 10.75 13.23
C GLY A 207 14.88 9.58 12.30
N ALA A 208 16.08 9.59 11.70
CA ALA A 208 16.54 8.51 10.83
C ALA A 208 16.69 7.18 11.58
N LEU A 209 17.08 7.19 12.86
CA LEU A 209 17.10 5.99 13.70
C LEU A 209 15.69 5.43 13.94
N ALA A 210 14.70 6.30 14.18
CA ALA A 210 13.31 5.86 14.36
C ALA A 210 12.77 5.22 13.06
N LEU A 211 13.03 5.84 11.90
CA LEU A 211 12.67 5.29 10.60
C LEU A 211 13.38 3.96 10.31
N THR A 212 14.64 3.82 10.74
CA THR A 212 15.41 2.57 10.58
C THR A 212 14.72 1.38 11.26
N ILE A 213 14.19 1.57 12.47
CA ILE A 213 13.44 0.53 13.20
C ILE A 213 12.25 0.04 12.39
N LEU A 214 11.53 0.93 11.72
CA LEU A 214 10.34 0.61 10.92
C LEU A 214 10.70 0.02 9.54
N MET A 215 11.84 0.42 8.99
CA MET A 215 12.29 0.00 7.67
C MET A 215 12.88 -1.41 7.66
N ILE A 216 13.66 -1.78 8.69
CA ILE A 216 14.30 -3.10 8.82
C ILE A 216 13.34 -4.27 8.58
N PRO A 217 12.18 -4.39 9.28
CA PRO A 217 11.34 -5.56 9.12
C PRO A 217 10.70 -5.65 7.73
N THR A 218 10.44 -4.50 7.10
CA THR A 218 9.91 -4.41 5.73
C THR A 218 10.92 -4.97 4.74
N ILE A 219 12.18 -4.51 4.79
CA ILE A 219 13.25 -4.99 3.90
C ILE A 219 13.57 -6.45 4.19
N ALA A 220 13.69 -6.84 5.46
CA ALA A 220 14.05 -8.20 5.83
C ALA A 220 13.03 -9.23 5.34
N ARG A 221 11.73 -8.97 5.54
CA ARG A 221 10.67 -9.91 5.15
C ARG A 221 10.51 -10.00 3.63
N THR A 222 10.49 -8.87 2.95
CA THR A 222 10.38 -8.87 1.48
C THR A 222 11.62 -9.47 0.82
N SER A 223 12.81 -9.25 1.37
CA SER A 223 14.04 -9.89 0.92
C SER A 223 14.05 -11.39 1.20
N GLU A 224 13.52 -11.84 2.35
CA GLU A 224 13.36 -13.27 2.67
C GLU A 224 12.45 -13.95 1.66
N GLU A 225 11.31 -13.34 1.32
CA GLU A 225 10.38 -13.83 0.30
C GLU A 225 11.07 -13.93 -1.07
N VAL A 226 11.81 -12.90 -1.48
CA VAL A 226 12.56 -12.89 -2.74
C VAL A 226 13.64 -13.99 -2.78
N LEU A 227 14.41 -14.15 -1.72
CA LEU A 227 15.50 -15.14 -1.65
C LEU A 227 14.97 -16.58 -1.66
N ASN A 228 13.78 -16.81 -1.09
CA ASN A 228 13.10 -18.11 -1.12
C ASN A 228 12.56 -18.48 -2.50
N LEU A 229 12.38 -17.52 -3.41
CA LEU A 229 11.96 -17.81 -4.80
C LEU A 229 13.11 -18.38 -5.64
N ILE A 230 14.36 -18.27 -5.20
CA ILE A 230 15.51 -18.83 -5.92
C ILE A 230 15.51 -20.36 -5.77
N PRO A 231 15.52 -21.11 -6.89
CA PRO A 231 15.56 -22.58 -6.87
C PRO A 231 16.76 -23.12 -6.08
N ASN A 232 16.54 -24.19 -5.33
CA ASN A 232 17.61 -24.84 -4.56
C ASN A 232 18.70 -25.45 -5.46
N ASP A 233 18.35 -25.86 -6.68
CA ASP A 233 19.29 -26.43 -7.65
C ASP A 233 20.48 -25.51 -7.93
N LEU A 234 20.27 -24.18 -7.96
CA LEU A 234 21.35 -23.21 -8.15
C LEU A 234 22.31 -23.16 -6.96
N ARG A 235 21.79 -23.42 -5.76
CA ARG A 235 22.54 -23.41 -4.50
C ARG A 235 23.41 -24.67 -4.42
N GLU A 236 22.81 -25.81 -4.71
CA GLU A 236 23.48 -27.11 -4.71
C GLU A 236 24.54 -27.18 -5.81
N ALA A 237 24.25 -26.69 -7.01
CA ALA A 237 25.21 -26.60 -8.11
C ALA A 237 26.44 -25.75 -7.74
N GLY A 238 26.24 -24.60 -7.08
CA GLY A 238 27.35 -23.75 -6.62
C GLY A 238 28.27 -24.47 -5.62
N THR A 239 27.69 -25.22 -4.68
CA THR A 239 28.47 -26.04 -3.74
C THR A 239 29.11 -27.27 -4.41
N ALA A 240 28.46 -27.88 -5.39
CA ALA A 240 28.98 -29.03 -6.14
C ALA A 240 30.20 -28.69 -7.00
N LEU A 241 30.30 -27.44 -7.46
CA LEU A 241 31.48 -26.90 -8.15
C LEU A 241 32.66 -26.58 -7.20
N GLY A 242 32.57 -26.95 -5.92
CA GLY A 242 33.59 -26.70 -4.90
C GLY A 242 33.52 -25.30 -4.27
N GLY A 243 32.43 -24.56 -4.50
CA GLY A 243 32.20 -23.27 -3.86
C GLY A 243 31.79 -23.42 -2.38
N THR A 244 32.30 -22.55 -1.51
CA THR A 244 31.77 -22.44 -0.14
C THR A 244 30.37 -21.83 -0.14
N GLN A 245 29.58 -22.09 0.90
CA GLN A 245 28.22 -21.55 1.02
C GLN A 245 28.17 -20.02 0.84
N TRP A 246 29.06 -19.28 1.51
CA TRP A 246 29.16 -17.82 1.37
C TRP A 246 29.46 -17.41 -0.08
N ARG A 247 30.36 -18.13 -0.77
CA ARG A 247 30.73 -17.81 -2.16
C ARG A 247 29.56 -18.06 -3.12
N THR A 248 28.83 -19.16 -2.92
CA THR A 248 27.61 -19.48 -3.68
C THR A 248 26.54 -18.40 -3.46
N VAL A 249 26.32 -17.98 -2.21
CA VAL A 249 25.37 -16.91 -1.90
C VAL A 249 25.79 -15.59 -2.55
N ALA A 250 27.06 -15.20 -2.40
CA ALA A 250 27.56 -13.93 -2.90
C ALA A 250 27.62 -13.85 -4.44
N MET A 251 27.98 -14.95 -5.13
CA MET A 251 28.21 -14.93 -6.58
C MET A 251 27.07 -15.49 -7.42
N ILE A 252 26.14 -16.27 -6.84
CA ILE A 252 25.05 -16.89 -7.58
C ILE A 252 23.70 -16.37 -7.07
N VAL A 253 23.44 -16.50 -5.77
CA VAL A 253 22.12 -16.21 -5.17
C VAL A 253 21.84 -14.71 -5.17
N LEU A 254 22.74 -13.88 -4.63
CA LEU A 254 22.55 -12.42 -4.55
C LEU A 254 22.43 -11.77 -5.94
N PRO A 255 23.25 -12.11 -6.94
CA PRO A 255 23.08 -11.61 -8.30
C PRO A 255 21.74 -12.04 -8.91
N ALA A 256 21.30 -13.28 -8.70
CA ALA A 256 20.01 -13.77 -9.18
C ALA A 256 18.82 -13.06 -8.48
N ALA A 257 18.95 -12.73 -7.19
CA ALA A 257 17.91 -12.04 -6.41
C ALA A 257 17.88 -10.51 -6.64
N LYS A 258 18.87 -9.93 -7.32
CA LYS A 258 19.11 -8.47 -7.35
C LYS A 258 17.86 -7.65 -7.66
N SER A 259 17.08 -8.03 -8.67
CA SER A 259 15.87 -7.30 -9.07
C SER A 259 14.80 -7.32 -7.96
N GLY A 260 14.62 -8.47 -7.31
CA GLY A 260 13.70 -8.60 -6.19
C GLY A 260 14.19 -7.85 -4.94
N LEU A 261 15.49 -7.87 -4.64
CA LEU A 261 16.07 -7.11 -3.53
C LEU A 261 15.94 -5.60 -3.74
N ILE A 262 16.12 -5.11 -4.97
CA ILE A 262 15.85 -3.70 -5.30
C ILE A 262 14.39 -3.36 -5.04
N THR A 263 13.46 -4.25 -5.40
CA THR A 263 12.02 -4.06 -5.14
C THR A 263 11.72 -4.03 -3.63
N ALA A 264 12.33 -4.94 -2.85
CA ALA A 264 12.24 -4.94 -1.39
C ALA A 264 12.70 -3.61 -0.77
N ILE A 265 13.81 -3.05 -1.27
CA ILE A 265 14.31 -1.74 -0.83
C ILE A 265 13.33 -0.63 -1.21
N ILE A 266 12.83 -0.60 -2.45
CA ILE A 266 11.86 0.41 -2.91
C ILE A 266 10.58 0.37 -2.06
N LEU A 267 10.06 -0.81 -1.73
CA LEU A 267 8.91 -0.98 -0.85
C LEU A 267 9.21 -0.45 0.57
N GLY A 268 10.41 -0.70 1.09
CA GLY A 268 10.88 -0.13 2.35
C GLY A 268 10.89 1.39 2.33
N VAL A 269 11.45 2.01 1.27
CA VAL A 269 11.48 3.46 1.10
C VAL A 269 10.07 4.04 1.01
N ALA A 270 9.21 3.44 0.19
CA ALA A 270 7.84 3.90 0.01
C ALA A 270 7.07 3.91 1.33
N ARG A 271 7.29 2.91 2.18
CA ARG A 271 6.71 2.86 3.52
C ARG A 271 7.18 4.05 4.37
N ILE A 272 8.50 4.19 4.57
CA ILE A 272 9.02 5.22 5.49
C ILE A 272 8.85 6.65 4.99
N ALA A 273 8.84 6.87 3.67
CA ALA A 273 8.57 8.18 3.08
C ALA A 273 7.13 8.64 3.31
N GLY A 274 6.21 7.69 3.57
CA GLY A 274 4.82 7.98 3.93
C GLY A 274 4.55 8.05 5.44
N GLU A 275 5.55 7.80 6.29
CA GLU A 275 5.39 7.91 7.74
C GLU A 275 5.42 9.37 8.18
N THR A 276 4.47 9.78 9.02
CA THR A 276 4.34 11.18 9.49
C THR A 276 4.53 11.35 10.99
N ALA A 277 4.60 10.24 11.75
CA ALA A 277 4.66 10.24 13.21
C ALA A 277 6.08 10.21 13.84
N PRO A 278 7.04 9.40 13.35
CA PRO A 278 8.36 9.28 13.96
C PRO A 278 9.32 10.43 13.66
#